data_AF-A0A1F2WL76-F1
#
_entry.id   AF-A0A1F2WL76-F1
#
_cell.length_a   1.000
_cell.length_b   1.000
_cell.length_c   1.000
_cell.angle_alpha   90.00
_cell.angle_beta   90.00
_cell.angle_gamma   90.00
#
_symmetry.space_group_name_H-M   'P 1'
#
loop_
_entity.id
_entity.type
_entity.pdbx_description
1 polymer ?
#
loop_
_entity_poly.entity_id
_entity_poly.type
_entity_poly.pdbx_seq_one_letter_code
_entity_poly.pdbx_strand_id
1 'polypeptide(L)'
;MVFREIGRSLLQQEDSVLVKEVGFLRGERNDDVGRIDSVLVIPGSVPLKWCAVEIQAVYFSGRKMELEFESLRRKKRTNKIPFPIAQRRPDFRSSGPKRLMPQLQIKVPTLRRWGKKMAVVVDASFFDSMGKMEGSKDVSNADILWFIMDYRFQGNIARLFLSDVYCTTLEMAITGLTAGSPVTLPQFEEDIKNRIPMGISVA
;
A
#
# COMPACT_ATOMS: atom_id res chain seq x y z
N MET A 1 -14.66 2.96 10.46
CA MET A 1 -13.80 2.47 11.55
C MET A 1 -12.38 3.00 11.38
N VAL A 2 -11.62 2.56 10.35
CA VAL A 2 -10.22 3.00 10.17
C VAL A 2 -10.06 4.53 10.08
N PHE A 3 -10.91 5.25 9.34
CA PHE A 3 -10.82 6.72 9.26
C PHE A 3 -11.03 7.43 10.60
N ARG A 4 -11.85 6.87 11.51
CA ARG A 4 -12.00 7.41 12.86
C ARG A 4 -10.72 7.24 13.67
N GLU A 5 -10.10 6.07 13.55
CA GLU A 5 -8.81 5.83 14.21
C GLU A 5 -7.72 6.74 13.64
N ILE A 6 -7.67 6.93 12.32
CA ILE A 6 -6.75 7.90 11.70
C ILE A 6 -6.95 9.31 12.29
N GLY A 7 -8.20 9.76 12.38
CA GLY A 7 -8.54 11.04 13.00
C GLY A 7 -8.08 11.12 14.45
N ARG A 8 -8.30 10.06 15.23
CA ARG A 8 -7.85 9.96 16.63
C ARG A 8 -6.32 10.01 16.74
N SER A 9 -5.60 9.21 15.96
CA SER A 9 -4.13 9.10 16.06
C SER A 9 -3.39 10.33 15.53
N LEU A 10 -3.89 10.96 14.45
CA LEU A 10 -3.20 12.06 13.77
C LEU A 10 -3.77 13.45 14.06
N LEU A 11 -5.07 13.55 14.28
CA LEU A 11 -5.79 14.83 14.46
C LEU A 11 -6.29 15.03 15.90
N GLN A 12 -6.12 14.01 16.76
CA GLN A 12 -6.62 13.97 18.14
C GLN A 12 -8.14 14.18 18.23
N GLN A 13 -8.89 13.83 17.18
CA GLN A 13 -10.34 14.00 17.08
C GLN A 13 -10.98 12.93 16.20
N GLU A 14 -12.14 12.44 16.58
CA GLU A 14 -12.85 11.36 15.85
C GLU A 14 -13.78 11.89 14.75
N ASP A 15 -14.24 13.15 14.85
CA ASP A 15 -15.24 13.78 13.98
C ASP A 15 -14.65 14.34 12.67
N SER A 16 -13.75 13.57 12.09
CA SER A 16 -13.06 13.94 10.86
C SER A 16 -13.83 13.49 9.60
N VAL A 17 -13.77 14.31 8.56
CA VAL A 17 -14.46 14.12 7.28
C VAL A 17 -13.46 13.76 6.19
N LEU A 18 -13.76 12.72 5.41
CA LEU A 18 -12.96 12.28 4.28
C LEU A 18 -13.30 13.10 3.04
N VAL A 19 -12.34 13.84 2.51
CA VAL A 19 -12.40 14.56 1.24
C VAL A 19 -11.58 13.80 0.21
N LYS A 20 -12.13 13.53 -0.97
CA LYS A 20 -11.45 12.75 -2.02
C LYS A 20 -10.93 13.65 -3.14
N GLU A 21 -9.90 13.16 -3.83
CA GLU A 21 -9.37 13.71 -5.09
C GLU A 21 -8.92 15.18 -5.03
N VAL A 22 -8.14 15.54 -4.01
CA VAL A 22 -7.62 16.89 -3.83
C VAL A 22 -6.34 17.07 -4.66
N GLY A 23 -6.31 18.12 -5.50
CA GLY A 23 -5.12 18.50 -6.28
C GLY A 23 -3.95 18.83 -5.36
N PHE A 24 -2.79 18.22 -5.60
CA PHE A 24 -1.63 18.27 -4.72
C PHE A 24 -0.37 18.82 -5.41
N LEU A 25 -0.18 18.49 -6.69
CA LEU A 25 0.91 19.03 -7.52
C LEU A 25 0.35 19.55 -8.83
N ARG A 26 0.78 20.75 -9.22
CA ARG A 26 0.56 21.30 -10.56
C ARG A 26 1.81 21.12 -11.40
N GLY A 27 1.63 20.70 -12.65
CA GLY A 27 2.66 20.70 -13.67
C GLY A 27 2.89 22.09 -14.24
N GLU A 28 3.96 22.23 -15.03
CA GLU A 28 4.34 23.49 -15.68
C GLU A 28 3.27 24.03 -16.64
N ARG A 29 2.36 23.18 -17.13
CA ARG A 29 1.22 23.56 -17.98
C ARG A 29 -0.09 23.80 -17.22
N ASN A 30 -0.03 23.95 -15.89
CA ASN A 30 -1.20 24.10 -15.01
C ASN A 30 -2.12 22.85 -14.93
N ASP A 31 -1.66 21.70 -15.43
CA ASP A 31 -2.33 20.41 -15.26
C ASP A 31 -2.05 19.84 -13.85
N ASP A 32 -3.02 19.17 -13.22
CA ASP A 32 -2.81 18.50 -11.94
C ASP A 32 -1.98 17.21 -12.16
N VAL A 33 -0.67 17.28 -11.88
CA VAL A 33 0.29 16.17 -12.07
C VAL A 33 0.36 15.23 -10.85
N GLY A 34 -0.22 15.63 -9.73
CA GLY A 34 -0.32 14.79 -8.54
C GLY A 34 -1.58 15.08 -7.75
N ARG A 35 -2.34 14.03 -7.41
CA ARG A 35 -3.53 14.11 -6.56
C ARG A 35 -3.27 13.35 -5.27
N ILE A 36 -3.79 13.86 -4.16
CA ILE A 36 -3.97 13.05 -2.96
C ILE A 36 -5.36 12.41 -3.08
N ASP A 37 -5.39 11.08 -3.08
CA ASP A 37 -6.62 10.33 -3.28
C ASP A 37 -7.63 10.62 -2.18
N SER A 38 -7.16 10.81 -0.94
CA SER A 38 -8.00 11.10 0.20
C SER A 38 -7.30 11.99 1.23
N VAL A 39 -8.02 12.98 1.76
CA VAL A 39 -7.59 13.86 2.83
C VAL A 39 -8.63 13.80 3.93
N LEU A 40 -8.18 13.56 5.16
CA LEU A 40 -9.05 13.55 6.33
C LEU A 40 -8.96 14.92 7.01
N VAL A 41 -10.08 15.61 7.20
CA VAL A 41 -10.14 17.02 7.60
C VAL A 41 -11.05 17.18 8.82
N ILE A 42 -10.71 18.09 9.74
CA ILE A 42 -11.61 18.58 10.80
C ILE A 42 -12.34 19.82 10.28
N PRO A 43 -13.66 19.75 10.00
CA PRO A 43 -14.42 20.90 9.52
C PRO A 43 -14.40 22.06 10.53
N GLY A 44 -14.27 23.29 10.04
CA GLY A 44 -14.31 24.50 10.88
C GLY A 44 -13.07 24.75 11.75
N SER A 45 -12.05 23.89 11.68
CA SER A 45 -10.79 24.11 12.41
C SER A 45 -9.98 25.27 11.82
N VAL A 46 -9.41 26.11 12.70
CA VAL A 46 -8.53 27.23 12.34
C VAL A 46 -7.27 27.19 13.22
N PRO A 47 -6.06 26.99 12.65
CA PRO A 47 -5.79 26.65 11.26
C PRO A 47 -6.38 25.27 10.89
N LEU A 48 -6.59 25.04 9.59
CA LEU A 48 -7.20 23.80 9.10
C LEU A 48 -6.38 22.57 9.52
N LYS A 49 -6.98 21.72 10.34
CA LYS A 49 -6.43 20.43 10.77
C LYS A 49 -6.81 19.35 9.78
N TRP A 50 -5.81 18.69 9.22
CA TRP A 50 -6.00 17.61 8.24
C TRP A 50 -4.77 16.72 8.14
N CYS A 51 -4.94 15.50 7.63
CA CYS A 51 -3.88 14.58 7.25
C CYS A 51 -4.18 13.92 5.90
N ALA A 52 -3.14 13.53 5.17
CA ALA A 52 -3.29 12.79 3.92
C ALA A 52 -3.56 11.31 4.24
N VAL A 53 -4.39 10.66 3.43
CA VAL A 53 -4.70 9.23 3.54
C VAL A 53 -4.50 8.56 2.19
N GLU A 54 -3.65 7.54 2.17
CA GLU A 54 -3.47 6.64 1.03
C GLU A 54 -4.02 5.26 1.42
N ILE A 55 -4.75 4.61 0.52
CA ILE A 55 -5.23 3.24 0.72
C ILE A 55 -4.58 2.37 -0.35
N GLN A 56 -3.78 1.40 0.05
CA GLN A 56 -3.13 0.48 -0.87
C GLN A 56 -3.75 -0.91 -0.74
N ALA A 57 -4.35 -1.38 -1.84
CA ALA A 57 -4.77 -2.76 -2.00
C ALA A 57 -3.76 -3.53 -2.86
N VAL A 58 -3.83 -4.86 -2.81
CA VAL A 58 -2.91 -5.73 -3.54
C VAL A 58 -3.45 -6.09 -4.91
N TYR A 59 -2.64 -5.85 -5.93
CA TYR A 59 -2.88 -6.34 -7.29
C TYR A 59 -2.72 -7.85 -7.36
N PHE A 60 -3.38 -8.48 -8.32
CA PHE A 60 -3.18 -9.90 -8.62
C PHE A 60 -2.42 -10.09 -9.92
N SER A 61 -1.48 -11.03 -9.91
CA SER A 61 -0.79 -11.53 -11.09
C SER A 61 -1.43 -12.84 -11.55
N GLY A 62 -1.59 -13.02 -12.87
CA GLY A 62 -2.17 -14.22 -13.49
C GLY A 62 -3.30 -13.91 -14.47
N ARG A 63 -4.14 -14.91 -14.76
CA ARG A 63 -5.31 -14.74 -15.65
C ARG A 63 -6.38 -13.84 -15.00
N LYS A 64 -7.21 -13.20 -15.84
CA LYS A 64 -8.32 -12.34 -15.41
C LYS A 64 -9.24 -13.05 -14.39
N MET A 65 -9.71 -12.33 -13.37
CA MET A 65 -10.63 -12.87 -12.34
C MET A 65 -12.01 -13.24 -12.89
N GLU A 66 -12.39 -12.67 -14.03
CA GLU A 66 -13.67 -12.89 -14.72
C GLU A 66 -14.03 -14.38 -14.87
N LEU A 67 -13.05 -15.24 -15.17
CA LEU A 67 -13.25 -16.69 -15.29
C LEU A 67 -13.86 -17.33 -14.03
N GLU A 68 -13.43 -16.89 -12.83
CA GLU A 68 -13.97 -17.41 -11.57
C GLU A 68 -15.39 -16.90 -11.32
N PHE A 69 -15.63 -15.61 -11.60
CA PHE A 69 -16.95 -15.02 -11.43
C PHE A 69 -17.98 -15.68 -12.36
N GLU A 70 -17.61 -15.97 -13.60
CA GLU A 70 -18.47 -16.71 -14.53
C GLU A 70 -18.80 -18.13 -14.02
N SER A 71 -17.80 -18.84 -13.51
CA SER A 71 -17.99 -20.19 -12.94
C SER A 71 -18.89 -20.18 -11.71
N LEU A 72 -18.67 -19.21 -10.80
CA LEU A 72 -19.52 -19.01 -9.63
C LEU A 72 -20.96 -18.67 -10.03
N ARG A 73 -21.15 -17.86 -11.07
CA ARG A 73 -22.48 -17.48 -11.57
C ARG A 73 -23.23 -18.65 -12.23
N ARG A 74 -22.53 -19.56 -12.90
CA ARG A 74 -23.12 -20.72 -13.58
C ARG A 74 -23.46 -21.87 -12.64
N LYS A 75 -22.82 -21.97 -11.47
CA LYS A 75 -23.14 -23.02 -10.50
C LYS A 75 -24.45 -22.69 -9.77
N LYS A 76 -25.33 -23.68 -9.62
CA LYS A 76 -26.43 -23.62 -8.63
C LYS A 76 -25.82 -23.31 -7.27
N ARG A 77 -26.52 -22.51 -6.44
CA ARG A 77 -26.09 -22.19 -5.06
C ARG A 77 -25.83 -23.51 -4.33
N THR A 78 -24.56 -23.87 -4.22
CA THR A 78 -24.10 -25.00 -3.41
C THR A 78 -23.18 -24.41 -2.34
N ASN A 79 -23.16 -25.02 -1.15
CA ASN A 79 -22.28 -24.58 -0.06
C ASN A 79 -20.79 -24.94 -0.29
N LYS A 80 -20.39 -25.26 -1.53
CA LYS A 80 -19.02 -25.69 -1.87
C LYS A 80 -18.36 -24.66 -2.78
N ILE A 81 -17.20 -24.16 -2.35
CA ILE A 81 -16.37 -23.27 -3.16
C ILE A 81 -15.78 -24.09 -4.32
N PRO A 82 -15.89 -23.62 -5.58
CA PRO A 82 -15.31 -24.32 -6.73
C PRO A 82 -13.78 -24.37 -6.65
N PHE A 83 -13.20 -25.43 -7.23
CA PHE A 83 -11.75 -25.41 -7.52
C PHE A 83 -11.40 -24.23 -8.44
N PRO A 84 -10.26 -23.56 -8.22
CA PRO A 84 -9.82 -22.45 -9.08
C PRO A 84 -9.65 -22.90 -10.52
N ILE A 85 -10.16 -22.12 -11.47
CA ILE A 85 -10.05 -22.38 -12.92
C ILE A 85 -8.68 -21.97 -13.46
N ALA A 86 -8.06 -20.98 -12.83
CA ALA A 86 -6.74 -20.51 -13.22
C ALA A 86 -5.89 -20.15 -12.01
N GLN A 87 -4.58 -20.31 -12.18
CA GLN A 87 -3.61 -19.90 -11.19
C GLN A 87 -3.51 -18.37 -11.15
N ARG A 88 -3.58 -17.83 -9.93
CA ARG A 88 -3.40 -16.41 -9.62
C ARG A 88 -2.68 -16.32 -8.30
N ARG A 89 -1.98 -15.21 -8.09
CA ARG A 89 -1.35 -14.91 -6.82
C ARG A 89 -1.39 -13.41 -6.54
N PRO A 90 -1.47 -13.00 -5.27
CA PRO A 90 -1.18 -11.62 -4.89
C PRO A 90 0.18 -11.18 -5.44
N ASP A 91 0.23 -9.99 -6.02
CA ASP A 91 1.43 -9.38 -6.58
C ASP A 91 1.89 -8.23 -5.70
N PHE A 92 2.54 -8.60 -4.59
CA PHE A 92 3.06 -7.66 -3.62
C PHE A 92 4.15 -6.76 -4.22
N ARG A 93 4.99 -7.27 -5.13
CA ARG A 93 6.06 -6.49 -5.78
C ARG A 93 5.51 -5.39 -6.69
N SER A 94 4.46 -5.68 -7.46
CA SER A 94 3.84 -4.64 -8.28
C SER A 94 3.00 -3.66 -7.45
N SER A 95 2.49 -4.08 -6.29
CA SER A 95 1.68 -3.22 -5.42
C SER A 95 2.54 -2.29 -4.55
N GLY A 96 3.63 -2.78 -3.97
CA GLY A 96 4.52 -2.01 -3.11
C GLY A 96 5.56 -1.22 -3.91
N PRO A 97 6.71 -1.82 -4.28
CA PRO A 97 7.82 -1.09 -4.88
C PRO A 97 7.49 -0.36 -6.19
N LYS A 98 6.57 -0.87 -7.02
CA LYS A 98 6.24 -0.21 -8.31
C LYS A 98 5.18 0.89 -8.22
N ARG A 99 4.38 0.94 -7.14
CA ARG A 99 3.21 1.83 -7.06
C ARG A 99 3.21 2.64 -5.77
N LEU A 100 3.10 1.96 -4.62
CA LEU A 100 3.07 2.65 -3.34
C LEU A 100 4.35 3.44 -3.08
N MET A 101 5.53 2.86 -3.34
CA MET A 101 6.82 3.53 -3.10
C MET A 101 6.96 4.86 -3.89
N PRO A 102 6.73 4.90 -5.22
CA PRO A 102 6.69 6.17 -5.96
C PRO A 102 5.69 7.19 -5.39
N GLN A 103 4.49 6.75 -4.99
CA GLN A 103 3.49 7.67 -4.40
C GLN A 103 4.00 8.28 -3.09
N LEU A 104 4.59 7.48 -2.21
CA LEU A 104 5.16 7.96 -0.95
C LEU A 104 6.32 8.93 -1.20
N GLN A 105 7.23 8.60 -2.11
CA GLN A 105 8.38 9.44 -2.46
C GLN A 105 7.98 10.80 -3.01
N ILE A 106 6.88 10.87 -3.78
CA ILE A 106 6.38 12.13 -4.35
C ILE A 106 5.63 12.94 -3.28
N LYS A 107 4.77 12.29 -2.49
CA LYS A 107 3.82 12.98 -1.59
C LYS A 107 4.44 13.36 -0.25
N VAL A 108 5.16 12.44 0.39
CA VAL A 108 5.59 12.61 1.78
C VAL A 108 6.56 13.79 2.00
N PRO A 109 7.55 14.07 1.13
CA PRO A 109 8.45 15.21 1.35
C PRO A 109 7.72 16.56 1.41
N THR A 110 6.72 16.76 0.56
CA THR A 110 5.91 17.99 0.58
C THR A 110 5.01 18.06 1.81
N LEU A 111 4.39 16.94 2.21
CA LEU A 111 3.61 16.87 3.45
C LEU A 111 4.46 17.16 4.69
N ARG A 112 5.66 16.54 4.78
CA ARG A 112 6.65 16.77 5.84
C ARG A 112 7.00 18.26 5.95
N ARG A 113 7.24 18.94 4.83
CA ARG A 113 7.51 20.40 4.79
C ARG A 113 6.35 21.26 5.32
N TRP A 114 5.11 20.81 5.16
CA TRP A 114 3.94 21.48 5.73
C TRP A 114 3.65 21.07 7.19
N GLY A 115 4.50 20.24 7.80
CA GLY A 115 4.26 19.68 9.13
C GLY A 115 3.08 18.70 9.16
N LYS A 116 2.74 18.08 8.02
CA LYS A 116 1.65 17.11 7.89
C LYS A 116 2.21 15.69 7.75
N LYS A 117 1.47 14.73 8.32
CA LYS A 117 1.77 13.29 8.26
C LYS A 117 0.83 12.61 7.28
N MET A 118 1.24 11.45 6.76
CA MET A 118 0.43 10.61 5.89
C MET A 118 -0.01 9.35 6.62
N ALA A 119 -1.30 9.02 6.56
CA ALA A 119 -1.82 7.72 6.94
C ALA A 119 -1.82 6.80 5.71
N VAL A 120 -1.34 5.57 5.85
CA VAL A 120 -1.36 4.56 4.80
C VAL A 120 -2.13 3.36 5.32
N VAL A 121 -3.25 3.02 4.67
CA VAL A 121 -4.07 1.86 5.04
C VAL A 121 -3.72 0.69 4.14
N VAL A 122 -3.35 -0.44 4.75
CA VAL A 122 -2.93 -1.66 4.04
C VAL A 122 -3.54 -2.90 4.68
N ASP A 123 -3.57 -4.02 3.95
CA ASP A 123 -3.85 -5.31 4.57
C ASP A 123 -2.62 -5.91 5.26
N ALA A 124 -2.85 -6.73 6.29
CA ALA A 124 -1.79 -7.38 7.06
C ALA A 124 -0.87 -8.25 6.19
N SER A 125 -1.42 -9.01 5.24
CA SER A 125 -0.62 -9.86 4.36
C SER A 125 0.33 -9.07 3.46
N PHE A 126 -0.10 -7.90 2.98
CA PHE A 126 0.76 -6.97 2.26
C PHE A 126 1.84 -6.39 3.17
N PHE A 127 1.49 -5.95 4.38
CA PHE A 127 2.45 -5.40 5.32
C PHE A 127 3.54 -6.42 5.68
N ASP A 128 3.14 -7.66 5.97
CA ASP A 128 4.04 -8.77 6.29
C ASP A 128 4.94 -9.18 5.13
N SER A 129 4.52 -8.88 3.88
CA SER A 129 5.33 -9.13 2.69
C SER A 129 6.46 -8.12 2.48
N MET A 130 6.40 -6.97 3.18
CA MET A 130 7.45 -5.95 3.12
C MET A 130 8.69 -6.40 3.90
N GLY A 131 9.84 -5.82 3.57
CA GLY A 131 11.07 -6.01 4.32
C GLY A 131 10.93 -5.44 5.74
N LYS A 132 11.75 -5.92 6.67
CA LYS A 132 11.77 -5.37 8.03
C LYS A 132 12.05 -3.87 7.99
N MET A 133 11.14 -3.09 8.56
CA MET A 133 11.28 -1.64 8.73
C MET A 133 11.47 -1.36 10.22
N GLU A 134 12.50 -0.62 10.59
CA GLU A 134 12.58 -0.11 11.95
C GLU A 134 11.51 0.97 12.16
N GLY A 135 10.67 0.75 13.17
CA GLY A 135 9.57 1.64 13.51
C GLY A 135 10.04 2.76 14.44
N SER A 136 9.39 3.92 14.35
CA SER A 136 9.51 4.95 15.35
C SER A 136 8.64 4.62 16.56
N LYS A 137 9.17 4.80 17.77
CA LYS A 137 8.41 4.64 19.02
C LYS A 137 7.37 5.75 19.23
N ASP A 138 7.52 6.89 18.56
CA ASP A 138 6.66 8.06 18.74
C ASP A 138 6.21 8.60 17.37
N VAL A 139 4.94 8.95 17.29
CA VAL A 139 4.28 9.54 16.11
C VAL A 139 4.97 10.85 15.68
N SER A 140 5.51 11.63 16.61
CA SER A 140 6.24 12.87 16.33
C SER A 140 7.43 12.65 15.39
N ASN A 141 8.13 11.53 15.54
CA ASN A 141 9.30 11.12 14.76
C ASN A 141 8.97 10.31 13.50
N ALA A 142 7.70 10.27 13.09
CA ALA A 142 7.26 9.54 11.91
C ALA A 142 6.65 10.46 10.84
N ASP A 143 6.79 10.08 9.58
CA ASP A 143 6.12 10.75 8.46
C ASP A 143 4.87 9.99 8.03
N ILE A 144 4.93 8.68 8.18
CA ILE A 144 3.94 7.74 7.72
C ILE A 144 3.45 6.92 8.91
N LEU A 145 2.12 6.84 9.06
CA LEU A 145 1.47 5.92 9.97
C LEU A 145 0.74 4.87 9.14
N TRP A 146 1.14 3.62 9.31
CA TRP A 146 0.56 2.46 8.67
C TRP A 146 -0.59 1.95 9.52
N PHE A 147 -1.79 1.94 8.97
CA PHE A 147 -2.98 1.35 9.58
C PHE A 147 -3.18 -0.02 8.97
N ILE A 148 -2.77 -1.05 9.70
CA ILE A 148 -2.73 -2.43 9.23
C ILE A 148 -4.07 -3.07 9.50
N MET A 149 -4.82 -3.34 8.44
CA MET A 149 -6.14 -3.94 8.49
C MET A 149 -6.02 -5.46 8.35
N ASP A 150 -6.74 -6.16 9.20
CA ASP A 150 -6.91 -7.62 9.08
C ASP A 150 -8.40 -7.96 9.15
N TYR A 151 -8.74 -9.21 8.90
CA TYR A 151 -10.11 -9.70 9.00
C TYR A 151 -10.16 -10.99 9.82
N ARG A 152 -11.27 -11.14 10.53
CA ARG A 152 -11.57 -12.37 11.27
C ARG A 152 -12.98 -12.83 10.94
N PHE A 153 -13.17 -14.13 10.93
CA PHE A 153 -14.49 -14.72 10.78
C PHE A 153 -15.21 -14.75 12.13
N GLN A 154 -16.41 -14.19 12.17
CA GLN A 154 -17.37 -14.36 13.25
C GLN A 154 -18.57 -15.12 12.69
N GLY A 155 -18.55 -16.45 12.86
CA GLY A 155 -19.45 -17.35 12.14
C GLY A 155 -19.21 -17.27 10.63
N ASN A 156 -20.27 -16.96 9.87
CA ASN A 156 -20.21 -16.85 8.40
C ASN A 156 -19.91 -15.42 7.89
N ILE A 157 -19.56 -14.49 8.79
CA ILE A 157 -19.31 -13.09 8.43
C ILE A 157 -17.83 -12.78 8.65
N ALA A 158 -17.15 -12.37 7.59
CA ALA A 158 -15.83 -11.75 7.69
C ALA A 158 -16.00 -10.31 8.19
N ARG A 159 -15.31 -9.97 9.28
CA ARG A 159 -15.27 -8.60 9.81
C ARG A 159 -13.84 -8.07 9.77
N LEU A 160 -13.69 -6.93 9.12
CA LEU A 160 -12.44 -6.16 9.14
C LEU A 160 -12.25 -5.51 10.50
N PHE A 161 -11.03 -5.56 11.01
CA PHE A 161 -10.60 -4.87 12.21
C PHE A 161 -9.23 -4.23 11.96
N LEU A 162 -8.91 -3.20 12.74
CA LEU A 162 -7.56 -2.62 12.73
C LEU A 162 -6.70 -3.52 13.60
N SER A 163 -5.70 -4.14 12.99
CA SER A 163 -4.80 -5.08 13.65
C SER A 163 -3.72 -4.33 14.43
N ASP A 164 -3.04 -3.38 13.77
CA ASP A 164 -1.95 -2.63 14.37
C ASP A 164 -1.77 -1.26 13.69
N VAL A 165 -1.06 -0.35 14.37
CA VAL A 165 -0.64 0.95 13.85
C VAL A 165 0.87 1.08 13.96
N TYR A 166 1.54 1.13 12.81
CA TYR A 166 3.00 1.19 12.75
C TYR A 166 3.49 2.55 12.26
N CYS A 167 4.53 3.10 12.88
CA CYS A 167 5.04 4.44 12.55
C CYS A 167 6.40 4.32 11.88
N THR A 168 6.60 4.96 10.72
CA THR A 168 7.90 4.96 10.02
C THR A 168 8.25 6.34 9.49
N THR A 169 9.54 6.56 9.27
CA THR A 169 9.98 7.63 8.35
C THR A 169 9.75 7.21 6.90
N LEU A 170 9.83 8.16 5.97
CA LEU A 170 9.81 7.87 4.54
C LEU A 170 10.96 6.92 4.14
N GLU A 171 12.15 7.15 4.69
CA GLU A 171 13.35 6.40 4.36
C GLU A 171 13.22 4.93 4.77
N MET A 172 12.67 4.66 5.97
CA MET A 172 12.40 3.29 6.41
C MET A 172 11.29 2.62 5.61
N ALA A 173 10.24 3.37 5.25
CA ALA A 173 9.19 2.86 4.37
C ALA A 173 9.74 2.42 3.00
N ILE A 174 10.65 3.20 2.41
CA ILE A 174 11.30 2.86 1.13
C ILE A 174 12.14 1.59 1.27
N THR A 175 12.94 1.48 2.34
CA THR A 175 13.74 0.27 2.62
C THR A 175 12.84 -0.96 2.73
N GLY A 176 11.73 -0.87 3.48
CA GLY A 176 10.76 -1.95 3.60
C GLY A 176 10.08 -2.31 2.29
N LEU A 177 9.68 -1.32 1.49
CA LEU A 177 9.01 -1.55 0.20
C LEU A 177 9.95 -2.10 -0.87
N THR A 178 11.25 -1.84 -0.75
CA THR A 178 12.23 -2.35 -1.72
C THR A 178 12.45 -3.86 -1.58
N ALA A 179 12.23 -4.43 -0.38
CA ALA A 179 12.24 -5.86 -0.03
C ALA A 179 12.86 -6.79 -1.07
N GLY A 180 14.16 -6.64 -1.27
CA GLY A 180 14.99 -7.50 -2.09
C GLY A 180 16.40 -7.38 -1.54
N SER A 181 16.92 -8.46 -0.95
CA SER A 181 18.34 -8.50 -0.64
C SER A 181 19.08 -8.50 -1.98
N PRO A 182 20.00 -7.55 -2.23
CA PRO A 182 20.84 -7.62 -3.41
C PRO A 182 21.59 -8.95 -3.35
N VAL A 183 21.54 -9.71 -4.44
CA VAL A 183 22.42 -10.87 -4.61
C VAL A 183 23.86 -10.37 -4.70
N THR A 184 24.82 -11.22 -4.31
CA THR A 184 26.22 -10.85 -4.45
C THR A 184 26.57 -10.74 -5.95
N LEU A 185 27.57 -9.91 -6.29
CA LEU A 185 28.03 -9.81 -7.67
C LEU A 185 28.40 -11.20 -8.26
N PRO A 186 29.12 -12.09 -7.55
CA PRO A 186 29.40 -13.43 -8.05
C PRO A 186 28.15 -14.27 -8.34
N GLN A 187 27.15 -14.24 -7.45
CA GLN A 187 25.88 -14.96 -7.67
C GLN A 187 25.14 -14.41 -8.89
N PHE A 188 25.11 -13.09 -9.04
CA PHE A 188 24.48 -12.45 -10.18
C PHE A 188 25.18 -12.80 -11.50
N GLU A 189 26.52 -12.78 -11.52
CA GLU A 189 27.32 -13.16 -12.69
C GLU A 189 27.17 -14.64 -13.05
N GLU A 190 27.04 -15.52 -12.06
CA GLU A 190 26.75 -16.95 -12.26
C GLU A 190 25.36 -17.16 -12.86
N ASP A 191 24.34 -16.47 -12.34
CA ASP A 191 22.99 -16.46 -12.89
C ASP A 191 22.96 -15.96 -14.34
N ILE A 192 23.77 -14.94 -14.68
CA ILE A 192 23.93 -14.46 -16.05
C ILE A 192 24.53 -15.57 -16.93
N LYS A 193 25.66 -16.16 -16.52
CA LYS A 193 26.35 -17.21 -17.28
C LYS A 193 25.43 -18.39 -17.58
N ASN A 194 24.61 -18.79 -16.60
CA ASN A 194 23.63 -19.88 -16.74
C ASN A 194 22.49 -19.57 -17.72
N ARG A 195 22.24 -18.29 -18.04
CA ARG A 195 21.20 -17.83 -18.97
C ARG A 195 21.72 -17.43 -20.34
N ILE A 196 23.04 -17.38 -20.55
CA ILE A 196 23.62 -17.16 -21.87
C ILE A 196 23.30 -18.39 -22.73
N PRO A 197 22.61 -18.24 -23.88
CA PRO A 197 22.37 -19.33 -24.79
C PRO A 197 23.69 -19.92 -25.28
N MET A 198 23.86 -21.25 -25.19
CA MET A 198 25.03 -21.91 -25.79
C MET A 198 25.03 -21.66 -27.30
N GLY A 199 25.97 -20.84 -27.78
CA GLY A 199 26.13 -20.52 -29.20
C GLY A 199 26.63 -19.12 -29.52
N ILE A 200 26.71 -18.20 -28.56
CA ILE A 200 27.34 -16.89 -28.80
C ILE A 200 28.85 -17.02 -28.57
N SER A 201 29.56 -17.43 -29.63
CA SER A 201 31.01 -17.23 -29.71
C SER A 201 31.25 -15.74 -29.82
N VAL A 202 31.69 -15.11 -28.73
CA VAL A 202 32.25 -13.76 -28.80
C VAL A 202 33.68 -13.95 -29.32
N ALA A 203 33.91 -13.51 -30.56
CA ALA A 203 35.24 -13.45 -31.16
C ALA A 203 36.14 -12.43 -30.44
#